data_AF-A0AAV0MJ49-F1
#
_entry.id   AF-A0AAV0MJ49-F1
#
_cell.length_a   1.000
_cell.length_b   1.000
_cell.length_c   1.000
_cell.angle_alpha   90.00
_cell.angle_beta   90.00
_cell.angle_gamma   90.00
#
_symmetry.space_group_name_H-M   'P 1'
#
loop_
_entity.id
_entity.type
_entity.pdbx_description
1 polymer ?
#
loop_
_entity_poly.entity_id
_entity_poly.type
_entity_poly.pdbx_seq_one_letter_code
_entity_poly.pdbx_strand_id
1 'polypeptide(L)'
;MSFLLPFWRNQLWSLKKIQASVESVVETIEEVVEAVEEVAEKVEEVAEQIEENLPEGELKELLEDVEQAADKAAKAADVAQQVLTKVQAMEDQVESYIDKAPANKNQKTKVN
;
A
#
# COMPACT_ATOMS: atom_id res chain seq x y z
N MET A 1 40.85 -26.26 11.08
CA MET A 1 39.78 -26.21 10.06
C MET A 1 39.03 -24.90 10.24
N SER A 2 39.20 -23.96 9.31
CA SER A 2 38.63 -22.61 9.40
C SER A 2 37.12 -22.63 9.40
N PHE A 3 36.52 -22.07 10.45
CA PHE A 3 35.15 -21.58 10.43
C PHE A 3 35.17 -20.15 9.90
N LEU A 4 35.02 -19.99 8.59
CA LEU A 4 34.72 -18.71 7.99
C LEU A 4 33.58 -18.94 7.01
N LEU A 5 32.42 -18.38 7.32
CA LEU A 5 31.57 -17.59 6.41
C LEU A 5 30.27 -17.18 7.13
N PRO A 6 30.22 -15.99 7.78
CA PRO A 6 28.95 -15.41 8.23
C PRO A 6 28.20 -14.67 7.10
N PHE A 7 28.66 -14.80 5.85
CA PHE A 7 28.20 -13.98 4.72
C PHE A 7 26.77 -14.32 4.24
N TRP A 8 26.37 -15.60 4.29
CA TRP A 8 25.03 -16.02 3.82
C TRP A 8 23.88 -15.63 4.76
N ARG A 9 24.16 -15.34 6.04
CA ARG A 9 23.11 -15.01 7.02
C ARG A 9 22.51 -13.63 6.80
N ASN A 10 23.31 -12.66 6.33
CA ASN A 10 22.86 -11.30 6.09
C ASN A 10 21.98 -11.18 4.84
N GLN A 11 22.23 -11.94 3.77
CA GLN A 11 21.39 -11.92 2.56
C GLN A 11 20.00 -12.53 2.80
N LEU A 12 19.88 -13.56 3.61
CA LEU A 12 18.58 -14.18 3.91
C LEU A 12 17.70 -13.28 4.79
N TRP A 13 18.30 -12.57 5.74
CA TRP A 13 17.57 -11.65 6.61
C TRP A 13 17.00 -10.47 5.83
N SER A 14 17.74 -10.04 4.81
CA SER A 14 17.44 -8.89 4.01
C SER A 14 16.30 -9.24 3.01
N LEU A 15 16.31 -10.40 2.37
CA LEU A 15 15.17 -10.86 1.54
C LEU A 15 13.86 -10.97 2.32
N LYS A 16 13.90 -11.43 3.58
CA LYS A 16 12.72 -11.49 4.46
C LYS A 16 12.09 -10.12 4.72
N LYS A 17 12.88 -9.05 4.78
CA LYS A 17 12.35 -7.69 4.96
C LYS A 17 11.62 -7.17 3.74
N ILE A 18 12.14 -7.45 2.54
CA ILE A 18 11.46 -7.12 1.29
C ILE A 18 10.13 -7.85 1.21
N GLN A 19 10.12 -9.15 1.51
CA GLN A 19 8.89 -9.95 1.53
C GLN A 19 7.85 -9.37 2.50
N ALA A 20 8.24 -9.06 3.74
CA ALA A 20 7.34 -8.46 4.72
C ALA A 20 6.82 -7.07 4.29
N SER A 21 7.65 -6.30 3.58
CA SER A 21 7.25 -4.97 3.09
C SER A 21 6.24 -5.08 1.95
N VAL A 22 6.43 -6.03 1.03
CA VAL A 22 5.47 -6.31 -0.06
C VAL A 22 4.14 -6.78 0.52
N GLU A 23 4.16 -7.71 1.47
CA GLU A 23 2.94 -8.21 2.15
C GLU A 23 2.17 -7.07 2.82
N SER A 24 2.88 -6.15 3.49
CA SER A 24 2.25 -4.98 4.11
C SER A 24 1.67 -3.96 3.12
N VAL A 25 2.24 -3.84 1.92
CA VAL A 25 1.67 -3.01 0.84
C VAL A 25 0.41 -3.66 0.27
N VAL A 26 0.42 -4.98 0.07
CA VAL A 26 -0.75 -5.73 -0.41
C VAL A 26 -1.92 -5.56 0.55
N GLU A 27 -1.70 -5.75 1.86
CA GLU A 27 -2.72 -5.55 2.89
C GLU A 27 -3.35 -4.15 2.83
N THR A 28 -2.55 -3.09 2.69
CA THR A 28 -3.10 -1.73 2.60
C THR A 28 -3.80 -1.46 1.26
N ILE A 29 -3.38 -2.11 0.17
CA ILE A 29 -4.13 -2.03 -1.09
C ILE A 29 -5.51 -2.67 -0.93
N GLU A 30 -5.63 -3.79 -0.21
CA GLU A 30 -6.92 -4.40 0.12
C GLU A 30 -7.79 -3.43 0.94
N GLU A 31 -7.23 -2.75 1.94
CA GLU A 31 -7.94 -1.69 2.70
C GLU A 31 -8.43 -0.54 1.81
N VAL A 32 -7.64 -0.11 0.80
CA VAL A 32 -8.09 0.93 -0.16
C VAL A 32 -9.25 0.43 -0.98
N VAL A 33 -9.18 -0.81 -1.47
CA VAL A 33 -10.24 -1.41 -2.29
C VAL A 33 -11.55 -1.48 -1.50
N GLU A 34 -11.51 -1.94 -0.25
CA GLU A 34 -12.67 -1.98 0.64
C GLU A 34 -13.26 -0.58 0.87
N ALA A 35 -12.42 0.41 1.18
CA ALA A 35 -12.88 1.79 1.37
C ALA A 35 -13.51 2.39 0.10
N VAL A 36 -12.99 2.05 -1.09
CA VAL A 36 -13.56 2.52 -2.37
C VAL A 36 -14.90 1.83 -2.67
N GLU A 37 -15.02 0.53 -2.42
CA GLU A 37 -16.31 -0.19 -2.54
C GLU A 37 -17.36 0.43 -1.61
N GLU A 38 -16.98 0.70 -0.37
CA GLU A 38 -17.84 1.36 0.61
C GLU A 38 -18.35 2.74 0.16
N VAL A 39 -17.50 3.55 -0.49
CA VAL A 39 -17.90 4.85 -1.05
C VAL A 39 -18.86 4.65 -2.22
N ALA A 40 -18.57 3.70 -3.12
CA ALA A 40 -19.41 3.43 -4.28
C ALA A 40 -20.82 3.00 -3.88
N GLU A 41 -20.95 2.11 -2.88
CA GLU A 41 -22.23 1.69 -2.32
C GLU A 41 -23.04 2.88 -1.78
N LYS A 42 -22.41 3.79 -1.03
CA LYS A 42 -23.12 4.97 -0.49
C LYS A 42 -23.52 5.98 -1.56
N VAL A 43 -22.72 6.13 -2.61
CA VAL A 43 -23.09 6.97 -3.75
C VAL A 43 -24.30 6.40 -4.49
N GLU A 44 -24.40 5.07 -4.60
CA GLU A 44 -25.57 4.39 -5.15
C GLU A 44 -26.82 4.62 -4.28
N GLU A 45 -26.72 4.44 -2.96
CA GLU A 45 -27.82 4.74 -2.03
C GLU A 45 -28.33 6.19 -2.14
N VAL A 46 -27.42 7.18 -2.20
CA VAL A 46 -27.80 8.59 -2.38
C VAL A 46 -28.51 8.82 -3.71
N ALA A 47 -28.05 8.15 -4.78
CA ALA A 47 -28.67 8.28 -6.10
C ALA A 47 -30.07 7.67 -6.14
N GLU A 48 -30.27 6.49 -5.53
CA GLU A 48 -31.57 5.83 -5.41
C GLU A 48 -32.58 6.70 -4.65
N GLN A 49 -32.19 7.32 -3.52
CA GLN A 49 -33.06 8.21 -2.76
C GLN A 49 -33.48 9.47 -3.54
N ILE A 50 -32.61 9.98 -4.42
CA ILE A 50 -32.96 11.08 -5.31
C ILE A 50 -33.94 10.62 -6.40
N GLU A 51 -33.76 9.41 -6.94
CA GLU A 51 -34.58 8.85 -8.02
C GLU A 51 -36.00 8.45 -7.57
N GLU A 52 -36.15 7.90 -6.36
CA GLU A 52 -37.44 7.40 -5.85
C GLU A 52 -38.45 8.48 -5.41
N ASN A 53 -38.19 9.76 -5.69
CA ASN A 53 -38.94 10.96 -5.30
C ASN A 53 -38.66 11.40 -3.86
N LEU A 54 -37.57 12.15 -3.65
CA LEU A 54 -37.30 12.91 -2.41
C LEU A 54 -38.58 13.66 -1.95
N PRO A 55 -39.37 13.13 -1.00
CA PRO A 55 -40.59 13.76 -0.56
C PRO A 55 -40.23 15.00 0.28
N GLU A 56 -41.15 15.95 0.43
CA GLU A 56 -40.94 17.08 1.35
C GLU A 56 -40.73 16.56 2.78
N GLY A 57 -39.46 16.50 3.24
CA GLY A 57 -39.11 16.06 4.60
C GLY A 57 -37.81 15.26 4.73
N GLU A 58 -37.33 14.60 3.66
CA GLU A 58 -36.19 13.68 3.71
C GLU A 58 -34.83 14.33 3.39
N LEU A 59 -34.80 15.66 3.32
CA LEU A 59 -33.54 16.43 3.21
C LEU A 59 -32.52 16.08 4.30
N LYS A 60 -32.98 15.63 5.47
CA LYS A 60 -32.10 15.21 6.57
C LYS A 60 -31.41 13.88 6.29
N GLU A 61 -32.10 12.90 5.72
CA GLU A 61 -31.51 11.59 5.37
C GLU A 61 -30.50 11.74 4.24
N LEU A 62 -30.87 12.46 3.17
CA LEU A 62 -29.93 12.79 2.10
C LEU A 62 -28.69 13.52 2.62
N LEU A 63 -28.83 14.42 3.60
CA LEU A 63 -27.69 15.10 4.21
C LEU A 63 -26.80 14.12 4.99
N GLU A 64 -27.39 13.18 5.71
CA GLU A 64 -26.69 12.13 6.46
C GLU A 64 -25.93 11.18 5.52
N ASP A 65 -26.50 10.83 4.37
CA ASP A 65 -25.82 9.95 3.41
C ASP A 65 -24.71 10.66 2.65
N VAL A 66 -24.89 11.94 2.33
CA VAL A 66 -23.80 12.79 1.82
C VAL A 66 -22.68 12.93 2.83
N GLU A 67 -23.00 13.11 4.12
CA GLU A 67 -22.01 13.14 5.20
C GLU A 67 -21.26 11.79 5.30
N GLN A 68 -21.97 10.67 5.25
CA GLN A 68 -21.36 9.33 5.24
C GLN A 68 -20.47 9.10 4.03
N ALA A 69 -20.90 9.50 2.84
CA ALA A 69 -20.09 9.40 1.62
C ALA A 69 -18.82 10.24 1.72
N ALA A 70 -18.91 11.46 2.28
CA ALA A 70 -17.76 12.32 2.52
C ALA A 70 -16.78 11.70 3.55
N ASP A 71 -17.30 11.11 4.63
CA ASP A 71 -16.48 10.48 5.68
C ASP A 71 -15.75 9.24 5.15
N LYS A 72 -16.42 8.42 4.33
CA LYS A 72 -15.80 7.28 3.65
C LYS A 72 -14.77 7.71 2.61
N ALA A 73 -15.03 8.77 1.84
CA ALA A 73 -14.06 9.33 0.92
C ALA A 73 -12.80 9.86 1.66
N ALA A 74 -12.97 10.44 2.85
CA ALA A 74 -11.85 10.83 3.70
C ALA A 74 -11.04 9.62 4.18
N LYS A 75 -11.70 8.54 4.61
CA LYS A 75 -11.02 7.28 4.96
C LYS A 75 -10.24 6.69 3.78
N ALA A 76 -10.84 6.66 2.58
CA ALA A 76 -10.14 6.18 1.38
C ALA A 76 -8.88 7.01 1.08
N ALA A 77 -8.93 8.33 1.28
CA ALA A 77 -7.76 9.20 1.14
C ALA A 77 -6.67 8.92 2.19
N ASP A 78 -7.05 8.70 3.44
CA ASP A 78 -6.12 8.33 4.52
C ASP A 78 -5.41 7.00 4.24
N VAL A 79 -6.14 5.97 3.79
CA VAL A 79 -5.55 4.67 3.44
C VAL A 79 -4.65 4.82 2.20
N ALA A 80 -5.05 5.58 1.18
CA ALA A 80 -4.21 5.86 0.02
C ALA A 80 -2.88 6.54 0.42
N GLN A 81 -2.92 7.46 1.40
CA GLN A 81 -1.72 8.09 1.96
C GLN A 81 -0.81 7.08 2.69
N GLN A 82 -1.39 6.09 3.37
CA GLN A 82 -0.66 4.98 3.98
C GLN A 82 0.01 4.09 2.93
N VAL A 83 -0.68 3.76 1.84
CA VAL A 83 -0.08 3.00 0.70
C VAL A 83 1.13 3.75 0.15
N LEU A 84 0.99 5.04 -0.15
CA LEU A 84 2.10 5.86 -0.65
C LEU A 84 3.31 5.82 0.28
N THR A 85 3.09 5.95 1.59
CA THR A 85 4.15 5.89 2.59
C THR A 85 4.84 4.52 2.62
N LYS A 86 4.08 3.42 2.56
CA LYS A 86 4.63 2.05 2.54
C LYS A 86 5.41 1.77 1.25
N VAL A 87 4.93 2.25 0.11
CA VAL A 87 5.62 2.11 -1.19
C VAL A 87 6.95 2.84 -1.17
N GLN A 88 7.01 4.07 -0.65
CA GLN A 88 8.26 4.80 -0.47
C GLN A 88 9.25 4.05 0.43
N ALA A 89 8.77 3.50 1.56
CA ALA A 89 9.61 2.70 2.44
C ALA A 89 10.10 1.40 1.78
N MET A 90 9.35 0.84 0.82
CA MET A 90 9.78 -0.31 0.03
C MET A 90 10.86 0.09 -0.99
N GLU A 91 10.71 1.24 -1.67
CA GLU A 91 11.69 1.80 -2.60
C GLU A 91 13.04 2.03 -1.90
N ASP A 92 13.06 2.76 -0.79
CA ASP A 92 14.26 3.00 0.03
C ASP A 92 14.94 1.70 0.45
N GLN A 93 14.13 0.71 0.83
CA GLN A 93 14.64 -0.60 1.20
C GLN A 93 15.36 -1.22 0.00
N VAL A 94 14.69 -1.36 -1.15
CA VAL A 94 15.21 -1.93 -2.39
C VAL A 94 16.50 -1.24 -2.84
N GLU A 95 16.55 0.09 -2.85
CA GLU A 95 17.77 0.84 -3.16
C GLU A 95 18.92 0.46 -2.24
N SER A 96 18.66 0.38 -0.92
CA SER A 96 19.69 -0.02 0.05
C SER A 96 20.23 -1.44 -0.17
N TYR A 97 19.48 -2.34 -0.82
CA TYR A 97 19.96 -3.67 -1.22
C TYR A 97 20.86 -3.60 -2.45
N ILE A 98 20.43 -2.83 -3.45
CA ILE A 98 21.17 -2.65 -4.70
C ILE A 98 22.54 -2.03 -4.40
N ASP A 99 22.58 -1.02 -3.53
CA ASP A 99 23.83 -0.36 -3.11
C ASP A 99 24.75 -1.27 -2.28
N LYS A 100 24.18 -2.21 -1.51
CA LYS A 100 24.95 -3.18 -0.71
C LYS A 100 25.33 -4.44 -1.48
N ALA A 101 24.78 -4.65 -2.68
CA ALA A 101 25.19 -5.75 -3.54
C ALA A 101 26.61 -5.47 -4.06
N PRO A 102 27.58 -6.39 -3.88
CA PRO A 102 28.93 -6.15 -4.35
C PRO A 102 28.92 -5.97 -5.87
N ALA A 103 29.27 -4.76 -6.33
CA ALA A 103 29.53 -4.51 -7.74
C ALA A 103 30.60 -5.50 -8.21
N ASN A 104 30.21 -6.48 -9.01
CA ASN A 104 31.13 -7.45 -9.60
C ASN A 104 32.00 -6.73 -10.64
N LYS A 105 33.03 -6.03 -10.16
CA LYS A 105 34.11 -5.45 -10.97
C LYS A 105 35.30 -6.40 -10.91
N ASN A 106 35.40 -7.23 -11.95
CA ASN A 106 36.62 -7.82 -12.52
C ASN A 106 37.34 -8.92 -11.72
N GLN A 107 37.32 -10.14 -12.28
CA GLN A 107 38.53 -10.94 -12.46
C GLN A 107 38.77 -11.20 -13.94
N LYS A 108 39.43 -10.25 -14.62
CA LYS A 108 40.35 -10.58 -15.72
C LYS A 108 41.75 -10.62 -15.12
N THR A 109 42.14 -11.77 -14.57
CA THR A 109 43.55 -12.01 -14.22
C THR A 109 44.27 -12.48 -15.47
N LYS A 110 44.80 -11.54 -16.26
CA LYS A 110 46.00 -11.78 -17.05
C LYS A 110 47.18 -11.63 -16.10
N VAL A 111 47.91 -12.70 -15.79
CA VAL A 111 49.33 -12.62 -15.45
C VAL A 111 50.02 -13.88 -15.98
N ASN A 112 51.15 -13.62 -16.65
CA ASN A 112 52.09 -14.51 -17.34
C ASN A 112 52.26 -15.92 -16.77
#